data_AF-A0A6N7CCA0-F1
#
_entry.id   AF-A0A6N7CCA0-F1
#
_cell.length_a   1.000
_cell.length_b   1.000
_cell.length_c   1.000
_cell.angle_alpha   90.00
_cell.angle_beta   90.00
_cell.angle_gamma   90.00
#
_symmetry.space_group_name_H-M   'P 1'
#
loop_
_entity.id
_entity.type
_entity.pdbx_description
1 polymer ?
#
loop_
_entity_poly.entity_id
_entity_poly.type
_entity_poly.pdbx_seq_one_letter_code
_entity_poly.pdbx_strand_id
1 'polypeptide(L)'
;MLADLDPAPDQVTIAINTSQMNIMELMTADDIAGTSMQRPELAEAYREMTVPAGPAWVEEHLRRLQAAGIQPHFQLSSIPQLETVERLIRRGVYTGPLNLTWVGIGGGFDGPNPYNIMNFVQRVPDGACLTLETLMRSVLPVNAMAIAMGLHPRCGNEDTIWGRKGEKMTSVAQIEQLVRVAGELGREVATGKEARDIYRIGQTYADADETLAKLGYAPNRRPGQVGFTQHA
;
A
#
# COMPACT_ATOMS: atom_id res chain seq x y z
N MET A 1 10.83 18.80 2.35
CA MET A 1 9.78 17.77 2.16
C MET A 1 10.42 16.61 1.40
N LEU A 2 9.84 15.40 1.39
CA LEU A 2 10.44 14.27 0.66
C LEU A 2 10.67 14.54 -0.84
N ALA A 3 9.92 15.48 -1.43
CA ALA A 3 10.11 15.94 -2.81
C ALA A 3 11.36 16.82 -3.03
N ASP A 4 12.01 17.30 -1.97
CA ASP A 4 13.15 18.21 -2.03
C ASP A 4 14.48 17.50 -1.69
N LEU A 5 14.47 16.17 -1.59
CA LEU A 5 15.66 15.38 -1.25
C LEU A 5 16.63 15.28 -2.44
N ASP A 6 17.93 15.26 -2.14
CA ASP A 6 19.01 15.00 -3.08
C ASP A 6 19.89 13.85 -2.55
N PRO A 7 19.99 12.71 -3.26
CA PRO A 7 19.32 12.40 -4.52
C PRO A 7 17.80 12.27 -4.39
N ALA A 8 17.08 12.65 -5.45
CA ALA A 8 15.62 12.50 -5.51
C ALA A 8 15.23 11.01 -5.55
N PRO A 9 14.26 10.57 -4.74
CA PRO A 9 13.77 9.20 -4.77
C PRO A 9 12.89 8.96 -6.01
N ASP A 10 12.87 7.72 -6.52
CA ASP A 10 11.93 7.34 -7.60
C ASP A 10 10.47 7.34 -7.11
N GLN A 11 10.26 6.94 -5.86
CA GLN A 11 8.96 6.81 -5.24
C GLN A 11 8.96 7.29 -3.79
N VAL A 12 7.80 7.81 -3.36
CA VAL A 12 7.54 8.20 -1.96
C VAL A 12 6.20 7.61 -1.52
N THR A 13 6.22 6.93 -0.38
CA THR A 13 5.00 6.43 0.25
C THR A 13 4.12 7.58 0.73
N ILE A 14 2.84 7.54 0.38
CA ILE A 14 1.85 8.54 0.79
C ILE A 14 0.67 7.86 1.48
N ALA A 15 0.34 8.35 2.67
CA ALA A 15 -0.87 7.96 3.39
C ALA A 15 -2.07 8.77 2.87
N ILE A 16 -3.27 8.18 2.94
CA ILE A 16 -4.51 8.79 2.46
C ILE A 16 -5.55 8.74 3.57
N ASN A 17 -6.21 9.86 3.85
CA ASN A 17 -7.15 10.04 4.97
C ASN A 17 -6.48 9.92 6.35
N THR A 18 -6.84 10.82 7.25
CA THR A 18 -6.42 10.70 8.65
C THR A 18 -7.10 9.50 9.29
N SER A 19 -6.33 8.60 9.89
CA SER A 19 -6.83 7.41 10.58
C SER A 19 -5.99 7.06 11.80
N GLN A 20 -6.56 6.28 12.72
CA GLN A 20 -5.78 5.64 13.78
C GLN A 20 -4.86 4.58 13.17
N MET A 21 -3.67 4.42 13.77
CA MET A 21 -2.68 3.41 13.42
C MET A 21 -2.18 2.76 14.72
N ASN A 22 -3.09 2.17 15.48
CA ASN A 22 -2.75 1.42 16.69
C ASN A 22 -2.06 0.10 16.29
N ILE A 23 -0.74 0.12 16.18
CA ILE A 23 0.03 -1.09 15.83
C ILE A 23 0.07 -2.11 16.98
N MET A 24 -0.32 -1.72 18.20
CA MET A 24 -0.37 -2.60 19.36
C MET A 24 -1.62 -3.48 19.37
N GLU A 25 -2.64 -3.14 18.57
CA GLU A 25 -3.95 -3.82 18.54
C GLU A 25 -3.82 -5.33 18.31
N LEU A 26 -2.95 -5.73 17.38
CA LEU A 26 -2.78 -7.14 16.98
C LEU A 26 -1.51 -7.77 17.53
N MET A 27 -0.60 -6.99 18.12
CA MET A 27 0.64 -7.51 18.68
C MET A 27 0.40 -8.15 20.04
N THR A 28 1.00 -9.31 20.27
CA THR A 28 0.98 -10.00 21.56
C THR A 28 2.25 -9.69 22.37
N ALA A 29 2.22 -10.00 23.67
CA ALA A 29 3.40 -9.89 24.52
C ALA A 29 4.60 -10.70 23.98
N ASP A 30 4.33 -11.85 23.35
CA ASP A 30 5.35 -12.66 22.68
C ASP A 30 5.98 -11.91 21.48
N ASP A 31 5.17 -11.17 20.71
CA ASP A 31 5.64 -10.48 19.50
C ASP A 31 6.58 -9.33 19.84
N ILE A 32 6.32 -8.64 20.95
CA ILE A 32 7.13 -7.50 21.40
C ILE A 32 8.26 -7.90 22.35
N ALA A 33 8.36 -9.17 22.74
CA ALA A 33 9.38 -9.63 23.68
C ALA A 33 10.81 -9.30 23.20
N GLY A 34 11.59 -8.67 24.07
CA GLY A 34 12.96 -8.25 23.79
C GLY A 34 13.07 -7.04 22.86
N THR A 35 11.98 -6.30 22.65
CA THR A 35 11.96 -5.06 21.85
C THR A 35 11.69 -3.84 22.71
N SER A 36 11.93 -2.66 22.15
CA SER A 36 11.60 -1.38 22.79
C SER A 36 10.12 -1.21 23.11
N MET A 37 9.22 -1.95 22.43
CA MET A 37 7.77 -1.91 22.63
C MET A 37 7.31 -2.50 23.97
N GLN A 38 8.18 -3.19 24.71
CA GLN A 38 7.85 -3.62 26.09
C GLN A 38 7.84 -2.46 27.09
N ARG A 39 8.42 -1.31 26.70
CA ARG A 39 8.42 -0.12 27.53
C ARG A 39 7.02 0.51 27.53
N PRO A 40 6.35 0.66 28.70
CA PRO A 40 4.96 1.12 28.75
C PRO A 40 4.73 2.46 28.06
N GLU A 41 5.68 3.39 28.14
CA GLU A 41 5.58 4.70 27.50
C GLU A 41 5.58 4.62 25.98
N LEU A 42 6.33 3.67 25.40
CA LEU A 42 6.32 3.45 23.95
C LEU A 42 5.09 2.67 23.52
N ALA A 43 4.70 1.63 24.27
CA ALA A 43 3.49 0.88 23.99
C ALA A 43 2.27 1.81 23.92
N GLU A 44 2.14 2.74 24.88
CA GLU A 44 1.05 3.71 24.90
C GLU A 44 1.14 4.69 23.72
N ALA A 45 2.34 5.18 23.38
CA ALA A 45 2.53 6.05 22.22
C ALA A 45 2.10 5.38 20.90
N TYR A 46 2.44 4.11 20.71
CA TYR A 46 2.05 3.34 19.52
C TYR A 46 0.58 2.92 19.53
N ARG A 47 -0.03 2.79 20.71
CA ARG A 47 -1.45 2.51 20.86
C ARG A 47 -2.32 3.70 20.46
N GLU A 48 -1.90 4.90 20.83
CA GLU A 48 -2.62 6.15 20.54
C GLU A 48 -2.17 6.82 19.23
N MET A 49 -1.37 6.12 18.42
CA MET A 49 -0.81 6.68 17.19
C MET A 49 -1.89 6.94 16.14
N THR A 50 -1.78 8.09 15.47
CA THR A 50 -2.62 8.47 14.32
C THR A 50 -1.72 8.85 13.14
N VAL A 51 -2.23 8.64 11.93
CA VAL A 51 -1.57 9.04 10.68
C VAL A 51 -2.26 10.31 10.17
N PRO A 52 -1.65 11.50 10.28
CA PRO A 52 -2.29 12.77 9.90
C PRO A 52 -2.21 13.01 8.38
N ALA A 53 -3.07 12.35 7.60
CA ALA A 53 -3.14 12.48 6.15
C ALA A 53 -4.45 13.16 5.68
N GLY A 54 -4.69 14.39 6.14
CA GLY A 54 -5.88 15.17 5.76
C GLY A 54 -5.89 15.58 4.27
N PRO A 55 -7.05 15.92 3.67
CA PRO A 55 -7.17 16.19 2.24
C PRO A 55 -6.21 17.28 1.71
N ALA A 56 -6.10 18.42 2.41
CA ALA A 56 -5.20 19.50 2.01
C ALA A 56 -3.72 19.07 2.03
N TRP A 57 -3.34 18.22 2.98
CA TRP A 57 -1.99 17.66 3.05
C TRP A 57 -1.73 16.73 1.87
N VAL A 58 -2.68 15.84 1.55
CA VAL A 58 -2.57 14.88 0.45
C VAL A 58 -2.45 15.61 -0.90
N GLU A 59 -3.34 16.57 -1.17
CA GLU A 59 -3.32 17.32 -2.44
C GLU A 59 -1.99 18.08 -2.63
N GLU A 60 -1.48 18.71 -1.57
CA GLU A 60 -0.19 19.42 -1.63
C GLU A 60 1.00 18.46 -1.85
N HIS A 61 1.01 17.30 -1.20
CA HIS A 61 2.07 16.30 -1.39
C HIS A 61 2.04 15.71 -2.79
N LEU A 62 0.87 15.34 -3.31
CA LEU A 62 0.74 14.84 -4.68
C LEU A 62 1.17 15.89 -5.71
N ARG A 63 0.82 17.16 -5.52
CA ARG A 63 1.24 18.25 -6.40
C ARG A 63 2.76 18.39 -6.45
N ARG A 64 3.41 18.40 -5.28
CA ARG A 64 4.87 18.58 -5.18
C ARG A 64 5.64 17.35 -5.70
N LEU A 65 5.20 16.15 -5.37
CA LEU A 65 5.82 14.91 -5.85
C LEU A 65 5.76 14.83 -7.39
N GLN A 66 4.59 15.08 -7.98
CA GLN A 66 4.45 15.11 -9.44
C GLN A 66 5.30 16.19 -10.10
N ALA A 67 5.38 17.39 -9.51
CA ALA A 67 6.24 18.47 -10.01
C ALA A 67 7.74 18.10 -9.97
N ALA A 68 8.14 17.25 -9.02
CA ALA A 68 9.50 16.73 -8.90
C ALA A 68 9.74 15.45 -9.74
N GLY A 69 8.73 14.94 -10.47
CA GLY A 69 8.83 13.68 -11.20
C GLY A 69 8.90 12.44 -10.30
N ILE A 70 8.54 12.58 -9.02
CA ILE A 70 8.56 11.51 -8.03
C ILE A 70 7.19 10.86 -7.98
N GLN A 71 7.15 9.53 -8.08
CA GLN A 71 5.89 8.81 -8.11
C GLN A 71 5.38 8.52 -6.69
N PRO A 72 4.10 8.78 -6.38
CA PRO A 72 3.53 8.36 -5.11
C PRO A 72 3.33 6.83 -5.09
N HIS A 73 3.63 6.21 -3.94
CA HIS A 73 3.22 4.85 -3.61
C HIS A 73 2.13 4.92 -2.54
N PHE A 74 0.90 4.57 -2.90
CA PHE A 74 -0.25 4.78 -2.03
C PHE A 74 -0.34 3.68 -0.96
N GLN A 75 -0.17 4.03 0.30
CA GLN A 75 -0.30 3.09 1.40
C GLN A 75 -1.71 3.20 1.99
N LEU A 76 -2.52 2.17 1.77
CA LEU A 76 -3.96 2.19 2.00
C LEU A 76 -4.33 1.16 3.07
N SER A 77 -4.94 1.64 4.15
CA SER A 77 -5.39 0.84 5.28
C SER A 77 -6.74 0.17 5.07
N SER A 78 -7.54 0.66 4.11
CA SER A 78 -8.92 0.24 3.91
C SER A 78 -9.49 0.75 2.58
N ILE A 79 -10.63 0.18 2.16
CA ILE A 79 -11.34 0.55 0.92
C ILE A 79 -11.71 2.05 0.84
N PRO A 80 -12.18 2.74 1.90
CA PRO A 80 -12.49 4.17 1.82
C PRO A 80 -11.30 5.05 1.41
N GLN A 81 -10.06 4.63 1.72
CA GLN A 81 -8.86 5.34 1.26
C GLN A 81 -8.61 5.11 -0.24
N LEU A 82 -8.85 3.89 -0.76
CA LEU A 82 -8.82 3.63 -2.20
C LEU A 82 -9.86 4.47 -2.95
N GLU A 83 -11.08 4.57 -2.41
CA GLU A 83 -12.13 5.44 -2.97
C GLU A 83 -11.67 6.90 -3.01
N THR A 84 -10.93 7.36 -2.01
CA THR A 84 -10.36 8.71 -1.98
C THR A 84 -9.31 8.90 -3.09
N VAL A 85 -8.42 7.93 -3.30
CA VAL A 85 -7.44 7.97 -4.39
C VAL A 85 -8.13 8.01 -5.75
N GLU A 86 -9.15 7.19 -5.97
CA GLU A 86 -9.94 7.23 -7.21
C GLU A 86 -10.54 8.63 -7.43
N ARG A 87 -11.08 9.27 -6.39
CA ARG A 87 -11.62 10.64 -6.49
C ARG A 87 -10.56 11.68 -6.78
N LEU A 88 -9.32 11.50 -6.32
CA LEU A 88 -8.21 12.40 -6.66
C LEU A 88 -7.80 12.23 -8.13
N ILE A 89 -7.74 11.00 -8.62
CA ILE A 89 -7.51 10.70 -10.04
C ILE A 89 -8.60 11.32 -10.92
N ARG A 90 -9.88 11.09 -10.59
CA ARG A 90 -11.01 11.61 -11.38
C ARG A 90 -11.03 13.13 -11.46
N ARG A 91 -10.49 13.82 -10.45
CA ARG A 91 -10.37 15.29 -10.41
C ARG A 91 -9.10 15.81 -11.10
N GLY A 92 -8.24 14.92 -11.59
CA GLY A 92 -6.95 15.30 -12.20
C GLY A 92 -5.91 15.77 -11.20
N VAL A 93 -6.10 15.53 -9.91
CA VAL A 93 -5.09 15.86 -8.87
C VAL A 93 -3.89 14.92 -8.98
N TYR A 94 -4.12 13.69 -9.43
CA TYR A 94 -3.09 12.70 -9.71
C TYR A 94 -3.28 12.12 -11.12
N THR A 95 -2.24 12.18 -11.95
CA THR A 95 -2.27 11.69 -13.34
C THR A 95 -1.10 10.73 -13.63
N GLY A 96 -1.00 9.64 -12.86
CA GLY A 96 0.08 8.66 -13.01
C GLY A 96 -0.32 7.21 -12.74
N PRO A 97 0.66 6.29 -12.81
CA PRO A 97 0.46 4.87 -12.53
C PRO A 97 0.07 4.58 -11.07
N LEU A 98 -1.02 3.84 -10.87
CA LEU A 98 -1.50 3.52 -9.54
C LEU A 98 -0.72 2.35 -8.94
N ASN A 99 0.26 2.67 -8.08
CA ASN A 99 1.01 1.70 -7.27
C ASN A 99 0.58 1.84 -5.83
N LEU A 100 0.09 0.75 -5.24
CA LEU A 100 -0.47 0.78 -3.91
C LEU A 100 -0.11 -0.46 -3.09
N THR A 101 -0.16 -0.26 -1.78
CA THR A 101 -0.09 -1.32 -0.79
C THR A 101 -1.38 -1.34 0.01
N TRP A 102 -2.00 -2.52 0.11
CA TRP A 102 -3.00 -2.78 1.16
C TRP A 102 -2.28 -3.14 2.46
N VAL A 103 -2.58 -2.42 3.54
CA VAL A 103 -1.93 -2.58 4.84
C VAL A 103 -2.92 -3.11 5.87
N GLY A 104 -2.80 -4.40 6.19
CA GLY A 104 -3.67 -5.10 7.12
C GLY A 104 -3.09 -5.24 8.52
N ILE A 105 -3.08 -4.17 9.32
CA ILE A 105 -2.44 -4.15 10.64
C ILE A 105 -3.37 -3.96 11.84
N GLY A 106 -4.68 -3.81 11.60
CA GLY A 106 -5.66 -3.52 12.65
C GLY A 106 -5.51 -2.11 13.25
N GLY A 107 -6.21 -1.84 14.36
CA GLY A 107 -6.02 -0.60 15.11
C GLY A 107 -6.43 0.67 14.37
N GLY A 108 -7.50 0.60 13.57
CA GLY A 108 -7.94 1.65 12.64
C GLY A 108 -7.69 1.32 11.17
N PHE A 109 -6.87 0.30 10.91
CA PHE A 109 -6.66 -0.29 9.59
C PHE A 109 -7.50 -1.57 9.47
N ASP A 110 -7.66 -2.09 8.25
CA ASP A 110 -8.15 -3.44 8.04
C ASP A 110 -7.30 -4.43 8.87
N GLY A 111 -7.94 -5.44 9.44
CA GLY A 111 -7.21 -6.58 10.01
C GLY A 111 -6.68 -7.51 8.91
N PRO A 112 -5.68 -8.37 9.21
CA PRO A 112 -5.09 -9.35 8.29
C PRO A 112 -6.04 -10.54 8.01
N ASN A 113 -7.30 -10.25 7.71
CA ASN A 113 -8.34 -11.22 7.39
C ASN A 113 -8.38 -11.42 5.87
N PRO A 114 -8.32 -12.68 5.36
CA PRO A 114 -8.44 -12.97 3.93
C PRO A 114 -9.67 -12.35 3.26
N TYR A 115 -10.79 -12.22 3.95
CA TYR A 115 -11.98 -11.57 3.40
C TYR A 115 -11.80 -10.07 3.19
N ASN A 116 -11.04 -9.39 4.07
CA ASN A 116 -10.68 -7.98 3.86
C ASN A 116 -9.78 -7.84 2.63
N ILE A 117 -8.79 -8.72 2.48
CA ILE A 117 -7.91 -8.78 1.31
C ILE A 117 -8.75 -8.94 0.05
N MET A 118 -9.62 -9.95 -0.01
CA MET A 118 -10.42 -10.24 -1.20
C MET A 118 -11.36 -9.07 -1.57
N ASN A 119 -11.99 -8.45 -0.57
CA ASN A 119 -12.82 -7.26 -0.80
C ASN A 119 -12.00 -6.09 -1.34
N PHE A 120 -10.78 -5.88 -0.83
CA PHE A 120 -9.90 -4.82 -1.32
C PHE A 120 -9.42 -5.11 -2.74
N VAL A 121 -8.93 -6.32 -3.01
CA VAL A 121 -8.51 -6.79 -4.35
C VAL A 121 -9.64 -6.61 -5.37
N GLN A 122 -10.88 -6.94 -5.01
CA GLN A 122 -12.05 -6.75 -5.88
C GLN A 122 -12.30 -5.29 -6.27
N ARG A 123 -11.86 -4.32 -5.46
CA ARG A 123 -12.04 -2.88 -5.71
C ARG A 123 -10.88 -2.24 -6.46
N VAL A 124 -9.70 -2.85 -6.43
CA VAL A 124 -8.51 -2.35 -7.12
C VAL A 124 -8.71 -2.53 -8.63
N PRO A 125 -8.42 -1.51 -9.45
CA PRO A 125 -8.63 -1.60 -10.89
C PRO A 125 -7.51 -2.41 -11.55
N ASP A 126 -7.81 -3.10 -12.65
CA ASP A 126 -6.89 -4.03 -13.32
C ASP A 126 -5.54 -3.41 -13.72
N GLY A 127 -5.53 -2.11 -14.04
CA GLY A 127 -4.32 -1.39 -14.43
C GLY A 127 -3.45 -0.92 -13.26
N ALA A 128 -3.76 -1.27 -12.01
CA ALA A 128 -2.97 -0.94 -10.83
C ALA A 128 -1.95 -2.02 -10.47
N CYS A 129 -0.94 -1.64 -9.69
CA CYS A 129 0.02 -2.56 -9.09
C CYS A 129 -0.23 -2.65 -7.58
N LEU A 130 -0.63 -3.83 -7.11
CA LEU A 130 -1.02 -4.06 -5.72
C LEU A 130 0.01 -4.91 -4.98
N THR A 131 0.45 -4.38 -3.85
CA THR A 131 1.27 -5.06 -2.84
C THR A 131 0.43 -5.36 -1.61
N LEU A 132 0.63 -6.51 -0.95
CA LEU A 132 0.03 -6.81 0.34
C LEU A 132 1.07 -6.70 1.46
N GLU A 133 0.69 -6.06 2.56
CA GLU A 133 1.53 -5.84 3.73
C GLU A 133 0.71 -6.06 5.01
N THR A 134 1.34 -6.66 6.02
CA THR A 134 0.77 -6.80 7.38
C THR A 134 1.89 -6.77 8.41
N LEU A 135 1.61 -7.10 9.67
CA LEU A 135 2.58 -7.06 10.77
C LEU A 135 2.83 -8.43 11.41
N MET A 136 4.02 -8.60 11.97
CA MET A 136 4.40 -9.74 12.82
C MET A 136 4.05 -11.10 12.19
N ARG A 137 3.16 -11.87 12.84
CA ARG A 137 2.87 -13.27 12.49
C ARG A 137 2.06 -13.41 11.21
N SER A 138 1.36 -12.37 10.76
CA SER A 138 0.55 -12.44 9.55
C SER A 138 1.37 -12.19 8.27
N VAL A 139 2.61 -11.71 8.37
CA VAL A 139 3.45 -11.34 7.21
C VAL A 139 3.62 -12.50 6.23
N LEU A 140 4.13 -13.65 6.69
CA LEU A 140 4.37 -14.78 5.79
C LEU A 140 3.06 -15.37 5.21
N PRO A 141 1.99 -15.62 6.00
CA PRO A 141 0.71 -16.06 5.44
C PRO A 141 0.13 -15.11 4.39
N VAL A 142 0.17 -13.79 4.63
CA VAL A 142 -0.33 -12.81 3.64
C VAL A 142 0.57 -12.75 2.42
N ASN A 143 1.89 -12.83 2.58
CA ASN A 143 2.80 -12.91 1.44
C ASN A 143 2.57 -14.16 0.58
N ALA A 144 2.31 -15.31 1.20
CA ALA A 144 1.97 -16.53 0.47
C ALA A 144 0.67 -16.35 -0.33
N MET A 145 -0.37 -15.73 0.26
CA MET A 145 -1.59 -15.39 -0.47
C MET A 145 -1.33 -14.40 -1.61
N ALA A 146 -0.53 -13.36 -1.38
CA ALA A 146 -0.16 -12.39 -2.40
C ALA A 146 0.47 -13.08 -3.62
N ILE A 147 1.49 -13.92 -3.39
CA ILE A 147 2.17 -14.67 -4.44
C ILE A 147 1.18 -15.58 -5.19
N ALA A 148 0.34 -16.33 -4.46
CA ALA A 148 -0.62 -17.26 -5.05
C ALA A 148 -1.68 -16.57 -5.92
N MET A 149 -2.04 -15.32 -5.60
CA MET A 149 -2.98 -14.51 -6.39
C MET A 149 -2.30 -13.69 -7.50
N GLY A 150 -0.99 -13.80 -7.68
CA GLY A 150 -0.24 -13.01 -8.66
C GLY A 150 0.08 -11.58 -8.24
N LEU A 151 -0.16 -11.22 -6.98
CA LEU A 151 0.12 -9.91 -6.39
C LEU A 151 1.56 -9.79 -5.87
N HIS A 152 1.97 -8.60 -5.44
CA HIS A 152 3.30 -8.37 -4.88
C HIS A 152 3.31 -8.60 -3.35
N PRO A 153 4.23 -9.43 -2.83
CA PRO A 153 4.47 -9.54 -1.39
C PRO A 153 5.45 -8.45 -0.91
N ARG A 154 5.40 -8.12 0.38
CA ARG A 154 6.36 -7.24 1.06
C ARG A 154 6.89 -7.91 2.33
N CYS A 155 8.20 -7.83 2.57
CA CYS A 155 8.81 -8.36 3.80
C CYS A 155 9.98 -7.49 4.25
N GLY A 156 10.41 -7.71 5.49
CA GLY A 156 11.52 -7.02 6.13
C GLY A 156 11.30 -6.83 7.62
N ASN A 157 12.38 -6.47 8.32
CA ASN A 157 12.36 -6.25 9.77
C ASN A 157 11.45 -5.10 10.23
N GLU A 158 11.02 -4.21 9.33
CA GLU A 158 9.99 -3.20 9.60
C GLU A 158 8.66 -3.87 9.95
N ASP A 159 8.29 -4.89 9.17
CA ASP A 159 6.98 -5.53 9.25
C ASP A 159 6.99 -6.68 10.27
N THR A 160 8.08 -7.46 10.32
CA THR A 160 8.27 -8.54 11.28
C THR A 160 9.75 -8.85 11.53
N ILE A 161 10.07 -9.16 12.78
CA ILE A 161 11.41 -9.64 13.19
C ILE A 161 11.43 -11.14 13.44
N TRP A 162 10.34 -11.85 13.17
CA TRP A 162 10.12 -13.23 13.56
C TRP A 162 10.03 -14.17 12.35
N GLY A 163 10.69 -15.32 12.46
CA GLY A 163 10.49 -16.47 11.59
C GLY A 163 9.55 -17.47 12.24
N ARG A 164 10.04 -18.67 12.55
CA ARG A 164 9.31 -19.61 13.41
C ARG A 164 9.15 -19.04 14.82
N LYS A 165 8.18 -19.55 15.58
CA LYS A 165 7.94 -19.08 16.95
C LYS A 165 9.23 -19.15 17.78
N GLY A 166 9.65 -18.01 18.32
CA GLY A 166 10.86 -17.89 19.14
C GLY A 166 12.15 -17.64 18.35
N GLU A 167 12.11 -17.71 17.01
CA GLU A 167 13.28 -17.50 16.15
C GLU A 167 13.21 -16.12 15.49
N LYS A 168 14.26 -15.32 15.66
CA LYS A 168 14.40 -14.06 14.91
C LYS A 168 14.81 -14.35 13.47
N MET A 169 14.37 -13.51 12.54
CA MET A 169 14.68 -13.65 11.13
C MET A 169 15.15 -12.31 10.55
N THR A 170 16.24 -12.32 9.80
CA THR A 170 16.78 -11.12 9.14
C THR A 170 15.99 -10.81 7.86
N SER A 171 15.98 -9.54 7.42
CA SER A 171 15.36 -9.16 6.14
C SER A 171 15.88 -9.99 4.96
N VAL A 172 17.19 -10.32 4.92
CA VAL A 172 17.76 -11.16 3.85
C VAL A 172 17.16 -12.56 3.87
N ALA A 173 17.07 -13.19 5.04
CA ALA A 173 16.47 -14.52 5.16
C ALA A 173 14.97 -14.50 4.79
N GLN A 174 14.25 -13.43 5.14
CA GLN A 174 12.85 -13.24 4.73
C GLN A 174 12.71 -13.15 3.20
N ILE A 175 13.61 -12.40 2.53
CA ILE A 175 13.66 -12.30 1.07
C ILE A 175 13.93 -13.69 0.45
N GLU A 176 14.94 -14.41 0.92
CA GLU A 176 15.27 -15.77 0.45
C GLU A 176 14.08 -16.73 0.60
N GLN A 177 13.33 -16.61 1.70
CA GLN A 177 12.10 -17.38 1.90
C GLN A 177 11.03 -17.06 0.86
N LEU A 178 10.78 -15.79 0.56
CA LEU A 178 9.79 -15.40 -0.44
C LEU A 178 10.22 -15.78 -1.87
N VAL A 179 11.50 -15.64 -2.21
CA VAL A 179 12.08 -16.09 -3.50
C VAL A 179 11.83 -17.58 -3.68
N ARG A 180 12.10 -18.39 -2.65
CA ARG A 180 11.82 -19.84 -2.68
C ARG A 180 10.33 -20.11 -2.87
N VAL A 181 9.46 -19.52 -2.07
CA VAL A 181 7.99 -19.73 -2.17
C VAL A 181 7.45 -19.33 -3.54
N ALA A 182 7.94 -18.23 -4.12
CA ALA A 182 7.58 -17.83 -5.48
C ALA A 182 8.04 -18.86 -6.53
N GLY A 183 9.27 -19.38 -6.39
CA GLY A 183 9.82 -20.43 -7.26
C GLY A 183 9.01 -21.73 -7.23
N GLU A 184 8.53 -22.17 -6.06
CA GLU A 184 7.66 -23.35 -5.93
C GLU A 184 6.33 -23.21 -6.70
N LEU A 185 5.87 -21.97 -6.93
CA LEU A 185 4.67 -21.67 -7.71
C LEU A 185 4.99 -21.31 -9.18
N GLY A 186 6.25 -21.48 -9.61
CA GLY A 186 6.68 -21.16 -10.97
C GLY A 186 6.69 -19.66 -11.28
N ARG A 187 6.76 -18.80 -10.25
CA ARG A 187 6.79 -17.34 -10.39
C ARG A 187 8.20 -16.82 -10.16
N GLU A 188 8.81 -16.29 -11.21
CA GLU A 188 10.13 -15.65 -11.14
C GLU A 188 10.07 -14.31 -10.39
N VAL A 189 11.21 -13.89 -9.84
CA VAL A 189 11.36 -12.65 -9.09
C VAL A 189 11.94 -11.58 -9.99
N ALA A 190 11.26 -10.43 -10.06
CA ALA A 190 11.67 -9.29 -10.88
C ALA A 190 13.04 -8.75 -10.43
N THR A 191 13.90 -8.48 -11.41
CA THR A 191 15.09 -7.64 -11.27
C THR A 191 14.69 -6.18 -10.96
N GLY A 192 15.64 -5.36 -10.52
CA GLY A 192 15.37 -3.93 -10.27
C GLY A 192 14.89 -3.18 -11.52
N LYS A 193 15.34 -3.59 -12.72
CA LYS A 193 14.86 -3.00 -13.98
C LYS A 193 13.41 -3.41 -14.27
N GLU A 194 13.08 -4.68 -14.14
CA GLU A 194 11.71 -5.16 -14.33
C GLU A 194 10.76 -4.56 -13.30
N ALA A 195 11.18 -4.42 -12.04
CA ALA A 195 10.40 -3.74 -11.01
C ALA A 195 10.09 -2.29 -11.40
N ARG A 196 11.08 -1.56 -11.97
CA ARG A 196 10.87 -0.20 -12.50
C ARG A 196 9.82 -0.18 -13.60
N ASP A 197 9.86 -1.15 -14.50
CA ASP A 197 8.92 -1.26 -15.62
C ASP A 197 7.51 -1.64 -15.15
N ILE A 198 7.38 -2.60 -14.22
CA ILE A 198 6.10 -3.03 -13.60
C ILE A 198 5.45 -1.86 -12.86
N TYR A 199 6.23 -1.13 -12.05
CA TYR A 199 5.73 0.04 -11.33
C TYR A 199 5.54 1.26 -12.22
N ARG A 200 5.99 1.19 -13.49
CA ARG A 200 5.91 2.26 -14.48
C ARG A 200 6.56 3.56 -14.00
N ILE A 201 7.68 3.43 -13.29
CA ILE A 201 8.39 4.58 -12.71
C ILE A 201 8.76 5.59 -13.81
N GLY A 202 8.48 6.87 -13.55
CA GLY A 202 8.78 7.96 -14.48
C GLY A 202 7.71 8.16 -15.55
N GLN A 203 6.63 7.38 -15.55
CA GLN A 203 5.48 7.62 -16.42
C GLN A 203 4.51 8.61 -15.77
N THR A 204 3.97 9.50 -16.60
CA THR A 204 2.85 10.39 -16.27
C THR A 204 1.88 10.38 -17.45
N TYR A 205 0.61 10.64 -17.16
CA TYR A 205 -0.46 10.70 -18.16
C TYR A 205 -0.92 12.14 -18.35
N ALA A 206 -1.45 12.44 -19.53
CA ALA A 206 -1.78 13.80 -19.94
C ALA A 206 -2.86 14.43 -19.07
N ASP A 207 -3.88 13.65 -18.70
CA ASP A 207 -5.03 14.12 -17.93
C ASP A 207 -5.73 12.99 -17.15
N ALA A 208 -6.83 13.35 -16.49
CA ALA A 208 -7.66 12.41 -15.73
C ALA A 208 -8.29 11.32 -16.62
N ASP A 209 -8.69 11.64 -17.86
CA ASP A 209 -9.36 10.69 -18.73
C ASP A 209 -8.38 9.63 -19.26
N GLU A 210 -7.17 10.04 -19.65
CA GLU A 210 -6.10 9.10 -19.98
C GLU A 210 -5.75 8.22 -18.76
N THR A 211 -5.62 8.83 -17.58
CA THR A 211 -5.29 8.09 -16.34
C THR A 211 -6.35 7.03 -16.04
N LEU A 212 -7.63 7.38 -16.07
CA LEU A 212 -8.74 6.44 -15.86
C LEU A 212 -8.70 5.29 -16.88
N ALA A 213 -8.47 5.60 -18.15
CA ALA A 213 -8.37 4.60 -19.21
C ALA A 213 -7.19 3.64 -19.01
N LYS A 214 -6.00 4.16 -18.66
CA LYS A 214 -4.79 3.35 -18.40
C LYS A 214 -4.94 2.46 -17.17
N LEU A 215 -5.71 2.90 -16.18
CA LEU A 215 -5.98 2.13 -14.97
C LEU A 215 -7.11 1.12 -15.13
N GLY A 216 -7.94 1.24 -16.18
CA GLY A 216 -9.11 0.36 -16.36
C GLY A 216 -10.35 0.81 -15.57
N TYR A 217 -10.39 2.06 -15.11
CA TYR A 217 -11.59 2.63 -14.50
C TYR A 217 -12.62 3.01 -15.55
N ALA A 218 -13.90 3.03 -15.15
CA ALA A 218 -14.94 3.66 -15.94
C ALA A 218 -14.65 5.15 -16.15
N PRO A 219 -14.89 5.69 -17.36
CA PRO A 219 -14.63 7.10 -17.66
C PRO A 219 -15.47 8.02 -16.77
N ASN A 220 -15.02 9.26 -16.63
CA ASN A 220 -15.83 10.27 -15.98
C ASN A 220 -17.15 10.48 -16.75
N ARG A 221 -18.21 10.75 -16.00
CA ARG A 221 -19.53 11.07 -16.58
C ARG A 221 -19.43 12.38 -17.35
N ARG A 222 -19.95 12.40 -18.58
CA ARG A 222 -20.01 13.62 -19.39
C ARG A 222 -21.05 14.60 -18.83
N PRO A 223 -20.83 15.92 -18.96
CA PRO A 223 -21.86 16.91 -18.63
C PRO A 223 -23.19 16.56 -19.33
N GLY A 224 -24.29 16.54 -18.56
CA GLY A 224 -25.63 16.20 -19.07
C GLY A 224 -25.94 14.70 -19.22
N GLN A 225 -24.96 13.80 -19.00
CA GLN A 225 -25.22 12.36 -19.04
C GLN A 225 -25.96 11.92 -17.76
N VAL A 226 -27.18 11.42 -17.93
CA VAL A 226 -28.02 10.94 -16.82
C VAL A 226 -27.57 9.53 -16.39
N GLY A 227 -27.69 9.23 -15.09
CA GLY A 227 -27.32 7.93 -14.55
C GLY A 227 -28.45 6.91 -14.55
N PHE A 228 -28.11 5.63 -14.49
CA PHE A 228 -29.09 4.55 -14.35
C PHE A 228 -30.03 4.76 -13.14
N THR A 229 -29.49 5.19 -11.99
CA THR A 229 -30.28 5.47 -10.77
C THR A 229 -31.20 6.69 -10.85
N GLN A 230 -31.11 7.49 -11.90
CA GLN A 230 -32.01 8.61 -12.18
C GLN A 230 -33.11 8.22 -13.17
N HIS A 231 -33.09 6.97 -13.66
CA HIS A 231 -34.15 6.36 -14.47
C HIS A 231 -35.01 5.36 -13.68
N ALA A 232 -34.73 5.18 -12.38
CA ALA A 232 -35.43 4.28 -11.46
C ALA A 232 -36.41 5.06 -10.56
#